data_AF-A0AAD4M9P4-F1
#
_entry.id   AF-A0AAD4M9P4-F1
#
_cell.length_a   1.000
_cell.length_b   1.000
_cell.length_c   1.000
_cell.angle_alpha   90.00
_cell.angle_beta   90.00
_cell.angle_gamma   90.00
#
_symmetry.space_group_name_H-M   'P 1'
#
loop_
_entity.id
_entity.type
_entity.pdbx_description
1 polymer ?
#
loop_
_entity_poly.entity_id
_entity_poly.type
_entity_poly.pdbx_seq_one_letter_code
_entity_poly.pdbx_strand_id
1 'polypeptide(L)'
;MLLKYTSLDMLNSSIADMSSGVHLFAIRTESFYTAESVYHPTTGTKDTCIRRRRTVITDIHQRQIAEIVWAGRVPLSIRIHNEILDSVISLFNDCDSVTVISSVIKVPTRIGAVWVASRRSLELRCSTSGKLLSAFHLDSVQIGYQLRLAPMPGMGSHFLEIHDLHSAHMVEMMVSCLIMDILRRNVFDVSPHDSDQHLGPCRQSDPTSRSLIARLAGFTMT
;
A
#
# COMPACT_ATOMS: atom_id res chain seq x y z
N MET A 1 -3.20 18.80 6.92
CA MET A 1 -4.51 18.12 6.79
C MET A 1 -4.46 16.80 7.54
N LEU A 2 -5.49 16.49 8.33
CA LEU A 2 -5.55 15.23 9.09
C LEU A 2 -6.70 14.38 8.56
N LEU A 3 -6.38 13.24 7.97
CA LEU A 3 -7.35 12.31 7.42
C LEU A 3 -7.57 11.13 8.35
N LYS A 4 -8.81 10.69 8.51
CA LYS A 4 -9.21 9.53 9.31
C LYS A 4 -9.83 8.46 8.44
N TYR A 5 -9.36 7.23 8.62
CA TYR A 5 -9.98 6.04 8.04
C TYR A 5 -11.20 5.63 8.87
N THR A 6 -12.31 5.29 8.22
CA THR A 6 -13.54 4.86 8.90
C THR A 6 -13.49 3.41 9.39
N SER A 7 -12.60 2.61 8.82
CA SER A 7 -12.34 1.20 9.16
C SER A 7 -10.85 0.98 9.42
N LEU A 8 -10.52 -0.01 10.26
CA LEU A 8 -9.16 -0.50 10.47
C LEU A 8 -8.64 -1.27 9.24
N ASP A 9 -9.52 -1.90 8.46
CA ASP A 9 -9.14 -2.47 7.17
C ASP A 9 -8.99 -1.34 6.14
N MET A 10 -7.76 -0.83 5.99
CA MET A 10 -7.45 0.25 5.05
C MET A 10 -7.87 -0.04 3.61
N LEU A 11 -7.90 -1.32 3.23
CA LEU A 11 -8.26 -1.75 1.88
C LEU A 11 -9.78 -1.72 1.64
N ASN A 12 -10.58 -1.53 2.70
CA ASN A 12 -12.03 -1.42 2.69
C ASN A 12 -12.50 -0.32 3.65
N SER A 13 -12.12 0.93 3.34
CA SER A 13 -12.32 2.07 4.22
C SER A 13 -12.66 3.33 3.45
N SER A 14 -13.41 4.24 4.08
CA SER A 14 -13.56 5.61 3.60
C SER A 14 -12.60 6.51 4.36
N ILE A 15 -12.14 7.58 3.72
CA ILE A 15 -11.21 8.54 4.30
C ILE A 15 -11.90 9.89 4.41
N ALA A 16 -12.05 10.36 5.64
CA ALA A 16 -12.66 11.65 5.94
C ALA A 16 -11.60 12.66 6.39
N ASP A 17 -11.75 13.91 5.98
CA ASP A 17 -10.99 15.00 6.57
C ASP A 17 -11.55 15.32 7.95
N MET A 18 -10.70 15.27 8.98
CA MET A 18 -11.11 15.51 10.37
C MET A 18 -11.53 16.96 10.63
N SER A 19 -11.09 17.91 9.80
CA SER A 19 -11.44 19.32 10.00
C SER A 19 -12.85 19.65 9.50
N SER A 20 -13.24 19.09 8.36
CA SER A 20 -14.54 19.34 7.73
C SER A 20 -15.57 18.22 7.94
N GLY A 21 -15.13 17.02 8.32
CA GLY A 21 -15.96 15.82 8.36
C GLY A 21 -16.29 15.25 6.98
N VAL A 22 -15.80 15.85 5.90
CA VAL A 22 -16.13 15.44 4.53
C VAL A 22 -15.35 14.18 4.16
N HIS A 23 -16.05 13.17 3.65
CA HIS A 23 -15.43 12.00 3.03
C HIS A 23 -14.79 12.39 1.71
N LEU A 24 -13.45 12.37 1.66
CA LEU A 24 -12.68 12.75 0.48
C LEU A 24 -12.47 11.59 -0.49
N PHE A 25 -12.29 10.38 0.07
CA PHE A 25 -11.99 9.19 -0.71
C PHE A 25 -12.70 7.96 -0.16
N ALA A 26 -12.96 6.99 -1.03
CA ALA A 26 -13.32 5.64 -0.62
C ALA A 26 -12.39 4.62 -1.27
N ILE A 27 -11.88 3.69 -0.46
CA ILE A 27 -11.03 2.57 -0.84
C ILE A 27 -11.85 1.29 -0.70
N ARG A 28 -11.95 0.53 -1.77
CA ARG A 28 -12.69 -0.74 -1.79
C ARG A 28 -11.85 -1.82 -2.43
N THR A 29 -11.85 -3.00 -1.84
CA THR A 29 -11.14 -4.16 -2.38
C THR A 29 -12.11 -5.29 -2.65
N GLU A 30 -12.16 -5.75 -3.90
CA GLU A 30 -13.04 -6.81 -4.34
C GLU A 30 -12.24 -7.95 -4.99
N SER A 31 -12.79 -9.17 -4.90
CA SER A 31 -12.23 -10.33 -5.60
C SER A 31 -12.85 -10.46 -6.98
N PHE A 32 -12.05 -10.82 -7.96
CA PHE A 32 -12.51 -11.16 -9.30
C PHE A 32 -11.72 -12.36 -9.84
N TYR A 33 -12.17 -12.94 -10.96
CA TYR A 33 -11.51 -14.08 -11.58
C TYR A 33 -10.88 -13.66 -12.91
N THR A 34 -9.65 -14.09 -13.15
CA THR A 34 -8.95 -13.93 -14.43
C THR A 34 -8.67 -15.29 -15.04
N ALA A 35 -8.83 -15.41 -16.36
CA ALA A 35 -8.35 -16.56 -17.10
C ALA A 35 -6.86 -16.34 -17.41
N GLU A 36 -6.00 -17.26 -16.99
CA GLU A 36 -4.57 -17.20 -17.24
C GLU A 36 -4.03 -18.56 -17.71
N SER A 37 -3.20 -18.53 -18.75
CA SER A 37 -2.51 -19.71 -19.22
C SER A 37 -1.31 -20.03 -18.31
N VAL A 38 -1.36 -21.16 -17.63
CA VAL A 38 -0.34 -21.61 -16.67
C VAL A 38 0.30 -22.90 -17.18
N TYR A 39 1.63 -22.91 -17.22
CA TYR A 39 2.39 -24.11 -17.58
C TYR A 39 2.44 -25.11 -16.42
N HIS A 40 1.91 -26.30 -16.65
CA HIS A 40 2.06 -27.43 -15.74
C HIS A 40 3.10 -28.42 -16.28
N PRO A 41 4.13 -28.79 -15.50
CA PRO A 41 5.20 -29.69 -15.96
C PRO A 41 4.70 -31.04 -16.49
N THR A 42 3.57 -31.52 -15.98
CA THR A 42 3.01 -32.83 -16.31
C THR A 42 1.90 -32.79 -17.35
N THR A 43 1.26 -31.64 -17.56
CA THR A 43 0.05 -31.55 -18.42
C THR A 43 0.09 -30.44 -19.46
N GLY A 44 1.24 -29.77 -19.62
CA GLY A 44 1.41 -28.66 -20.54
C GLY A 44 0.73 -27.38 -20.06
N THR A 45 0.59 -26.42 -20.97
CA THR A 45 -0.08 -25.15 -20.70
C THR A 45 -1.59 -25.37 -20.60
N LYS A 46 -2.18 -24.98 -19.48
CA LYS A 46 -3.63 -25.00 -19.27
C LYS A 46 -4.14 -23.63 -18.89
N ASP A 47 -5.29 -23.26 -19.44
CA ASP A 47 -6.00 -22.09 -18.98
C ASP A 47 -6.62 -22.40 -17.62
N THR A 48 -6.22 -21.61 -16.64
CA THR A 48 -6.66 -21.73 -15.25
C THR A 48 -7.39 -20.46 -14.86
N CYS A 49 -8.50 -20.65 -14.14
CA CYS A 49 -9.24 -19.55 -13.55
C CYS A 49 -8.57 -19.18 -12.23
N ILE A 50 -7.92 -18.02 -12.18
CA ILE A 50 -7.19 -17.54 -11.01
C ILE A 50 -8.01 -16.46 -10.33
N ARG A 51 -8.24 -16.62 -9.01
CA ARG A 51 -8.85 -15.57 -8.20
C ARG A 51 -7.83 -14.45 -7.92
N ARG A 52 -8.17 -13.23 -8.32
CA ARG A 52 -7.40 -12.00 -8.11
C ARG A 52 -8.17 -11.04 -7.19
N ARG A 53 -7.49 -9.99 -6.70
CA ARG A 53 -8.12 -8.87 -5.99
C ARG A 53 -7.87 -7.58 -6.74
N ARG A 54 -8.80 -6.64 -6.65
CA ARG A 54 -8.66 -5.28 -7.16
C ARG A 54 -9.00 -4.32 -6.03
N THR A 55 -8.08 -3.40 -5.73
CA THR A 55 -8.35 -2.25 -4.86
C THR A 55 -8.59 -1.03 -5.73
N VAL A 56 -9.71 -0.36 -5.49
CA VAL A 56 -10.12 0.85 -6.20
C VAL A 56 -10.17 2.01 -5.22
N ILE A 57 -9.60 3.15 -5.61
CA ILE A 57 -9.75 4.42 -4.88
C ILE A 57 -10.66 5.33 -5.71
N THR A 58 -11.69 5.86 -5.06
CA THR A 58 -12.66 6.81 -5.65
C THR A 58 -12.62 8.15 -4.94
N ASP A 59 -12.87 9.24 -5.69
CA ASP A 59 -13.00 10.59 -5.15
C ASP A 59 -14.42 10.88 -4.60
N ILE A 60 -14.64 12.10 -4.12
CA ILE A 60 -15.94 12.61 -3.64
C ILE A 60 -17.08 12.51 -4.66
N HIS A 61 -16.75 12.43 -5.95
CA HIS A 61 -17.70 12.33 -7.06
C HIS A 61 -17.87 10.88 -7.52
N GLN A 62 -17.38 9.90 -6.74
CA GLN A 62 -17.39 8.47 -7.08
C GLN A 62 -16.60 8.14 -8.36
N ARG A 63 -15.70 9.02 -8.79
CA ARG A 63 -14.84 8.76 -9.94
C ARG A 63 -13.64 7.95 -9.48
N GLN A 64 -13.33 6.89 -10.20
CA GLN A 64 -12.14 6.09 -9.94
C GLN A 64 -10.88 6.88 -10.28
N ILE A 65 -10.07 7.15 -9.26
CA ILE A 65 -8.82 7.90 -9.37
C ILE A 65 -7.59 7.01 -9.25
N ALA A 66 -7.72 5.80 -8.72
CA ALA A 66 -6.66 4.81 -8.76
C ALA A 66 -7.18 3.37 -8.76
N GLU A 67 -6.34 2.45 -9.22
CA GLU A 67 -6.56 1.01 -9.20
C GLU A 67 -5.26 0.30 -8.85
N ILE A 68 -5.36 -0.76 -8.04
CA ILE A 68 -4.28 -1.73 -7.83
C ILE A 68 -4.85 -3.12 -8.06
N VAL A 69 -4.31 -3.87 -9.01
CA VAL A 69 -4.62 -5.29 -9.19
C VAL A 69 -3.59 -6.11 -8.45
N TRP A 70 -4.03 -7.11 -7.68
CA TRP A 70 -3.18 -7.89 -6.81
C TRP A 70 -3.11 -9.37 -7.21
N ALA A 71 -1.89 -9.92 -7.16
CA ALA A 71 -1.59 -11.33 -7.01
C ALA A 71 -1.11 -11.57 -5.58
N GLY A 72 -2.00 -12.09 -4.73
CA GLY A 72 -1.71 -12.17 -3.31
C GLY A 72 -1.39 -10.79 -2.71
N ARG A 73 -0.20 -10.63 -2.10
CA ARG A 73 0.31 -9.35 -1.57
C ARG A 73 1.11 -8.54 -2.59
N VAL A 74 1.24 -9.03 -3.82
CA VAL A 74 2.04 -8.40 -4.87
C VAL A 74 1.13 -7.61 -5.81
N PRO A 75 1.35 -6.30 -5.99
CA PRO A 75 0.64 -5.55 -7.02
C PRO A 75 1.13 -5.98 -8.41
N LEU A 76 0.20 -6.42 -9.26
CA LEU A 76 0.44 -6.81 -10.65
C LEU A 76 0.40 -5.61 -11.59
N SER A 77 -0.56 -4.71 -11.36
CA SER A 77 -0.69 -3.47 -12.12
C SER A 77 -1.22 -2.37 -11.22
N ILE A 78 -0.79 -1.15 -11.50
CA ILE A 78 -1.19 0.04 -10.78
C ILE A 78 -1.61 1.08 -11.81
N ARG A 79 -2.78 1.66 -11.62
CA ARG A 79 -3.26 2.78 -12.40
C ARG A 79 -3.49 3.96 -11.48
N ILE A 80 -2.94 5.12 -11.82
CA ILE A 80 -3.14 6.38 -11.11
C ILE A 80 -3.70 7.38 -12.13
N HIS A 81 -4.92 7.86 -11.89
CA HIS A 81 -5.68 8.63 -12.86
C HIS A 81 -5.74 7.91 -14.22
N ASN A 82 -5.13 8.52 -15.25
CA ASN A 82 -5.07 8.01 -16.62
C ASN A 82 -3.75 7.31 -16.95
N GLU A 83 -2.82 7.24 -15.99
CA GLU A 83 -1.52 6.62 -16.16
C GLU A 83 -1.55 5.18 -15.64
N ILE A 84 -1.15 4.24 -16.49
CA ILE A 84 -0.91 2.85 -16.10
C ILE A 84 0.60 2.71 -15.89
N LEU A 85 0.98 2.29 -14.69
CA LEU A 85 2.38 2.01 -14.39
C LEU A 85 2.72 0.61 -14.88
N ASP A 86 3.82 0.49 -15.62
CA ASP A 86 4.31 -0.79 -16.14
C ASP A 86 4.67 -1.78 -15.01
N SER A 87 4.97 -1.25 -13.82
CA SER A 87 5.35 -2.05 -12.66
C SER A 87 5.25 -1.27 -11.35
N VAL A 88 5.33 -1.99 -10.23
CA VAL A 88 5.43 -1.37 -8.91
C VAL A 88 6.75 -0.61 -8.72
N ILE A 89 7.84 -1.00 -9.40
CA ILE A 89 9.13 -0.31 -9.28
C ILE A 89 9.05 1.12 -9.86
N SER A 90 8.23 1.33 -10.90
CA SER A 90 7.99 2.65 -11.46
C SER A 90 7.35 3.62 -10.46
N LEU A 91 6.53 3.12 -9.53
CA LEU A 91 5.98 3.93 -8.43
C LEU A 91 7.08 4.36 -7.43
N PHE A 92 8.08 3.50 -7.26
CA PHE A 92 9.15 3.67 -6.29
C PHE A 92 10.47 4.13 -6.91
N ASN A 93 10.41 4.94 -7.98
CA ASN A 93 11.58 5.52 -8.65
C ASN A 93 12.62 4.46 -9.07
N ASP A 94 12.12 3.41 -9.72
CA ASP A 94 12.87 2.24 -10.17
C ASP A 94 13.68 1.57 -9.05
N CYS A 95 13.24 1.73 -7.80
CA CYS A 95 13.83 1.08 -6.65
C CYS A 95 13.52 -0.41 -6.71
N ASP A 96 14.55 -1.15 -7.05
CA ASP A 96 14.52 -2.57 -7.32
C ASP A 96 14.79 -3.38 -6.03
N SER A 97 15.28 -2.75 -4.97
CA SER A 97 15.69 -3.40 -3.73
C SER A 97 15.44 -2.51 -2.51
N VAL A 98 14.87 -3.10 -1.46
CA VAL A 98 14.65 -2.37 -0.21
C VAL A 98 15.84 -2.44 0.72
N THR A 99 16.37 -1.27 1.06
CA THR A 99 17.41 -1.16 2.06
C THR A 99 16.79 -1.16 3.46
N VAL A 100 17.06 -2.22 4.22
CA VAL A 100 16.75 -2.28 5.66
C VAL A 100 17.97 -1.78 6.42
N ILE A 101 17.86 -0.60 7.03
CA ILE A 101 18.94 0.00 7.83
C ILE A 101 18.38 0.22 9.24
N SER A 102 19.03 -0.36 10.25
CA SER A 102 18.75 -0.08 11.66
C SER A 102 17.27 -0.20 12.03
N SER A 103 16.62 -1.33 11.70
CA SER A 103 15.19 -1.61 11.95
C SER A 103 14.19 -0.72 11.21
N VAL A 104 14.64 -0.04 10.15
CA VAL A 104 13.81 0.83 9.31
C VAL A 104 14.02 0.45 7.84
N ILE A 105 12.93 0.49 7.08
CA ILE A 105 12.88 0.33 5.63
C ILE A 105 12.83 1.72 5.01
N LYS A 106 13.68 1.99 4.02
CA LYS A 106 13.62 3.21 3.21
C LYS A 106 13.32 2.85 1.76
N VAL A 107 12.30 3.50 1.19
CA VAL A 107 11.88 3.28 -0.20
C VAL A 107 11.62 4.63 -0.88
N PRO A 108 12.38 5.01 -1.91
CA PRO A 108 12.13 6.24 -2.64
C PRO A 108 10.84 6.14 -3.45
N THR A 109 10.28 7.29 -3.80
CA THR A 109 9.06 7.44 -4.61
C THR A 109 9.38 8.34 -5.80
N ARG A 110 8.66 8.17 -6.90
CA ARG A 110 8.87 9.03 -8.08
C ARG A 110 8.44 10.49 -7.88
N ILE A 111 7.68 10.80 -6.82
CA ILE A 111 7.32 12.19 -6.42
C ILE A 111 8.43 12.93 -5.65
N GLY A 112 9.67 12.43 -5.66
CA GLY A 112 10.80 13.10 -4.99
C GLY A 112 10.75 13.00 -3.45
N ALA A 113 10.11 11.97 -2.92
CA ALA A 113 10.01 11.68 -1.50
C ALA A 113 10.50 10.25 -1.18
N VAL A 114 10.72 9.95 0.09
CA VAL A 114 11.20 8.66 0.60
C VAL A 114 10.28 8.22 1.72
N TRP A 115 9.69 7.04 1.57
CA TRP A 115 9.02 6.34 2.65
C TRP A 115 10.06 5.82 3.65
N VAL A 116 9.81 6.05 4.92
CA VAL A 116 10.59 5.59 6.06
C VAL A 116 9.65 4.80 6.96
N ALA A 117 9.78 3.48 6.95
CA ALA A 117 8.87 2.58 7.65
C ALA A 117 9.61 1.81 8.74
N SER A 118 9.08 1.85 9.96
CA SER A 118 9.51 0.99 11.07
C SER A 118 8.40 -0.03 11.39
N ARG A 119 8.61 -0.87 12.41
CA ARG A 119 7.55 -1.75 12.92
C ARG A 119 6.30 -0.97 13.36
N ARG A 120 6.44 0.29 13.78
CA ARG A 120 5.35 1.07 14.41
C ARG A 120 4.99 2.36 13.69
N SER A 121 5.78 2.78 12.71
CA SER A 121 5.57 4.04 11.99
C SER A 121 5.72 3.85 10.49
N LEU A 122 5.02 4.67 9.74
CA LEU A 122 5.18 4.79 8.29
C LEU A 122 5.12 6.28 7.95
N GLU A 123 6.25 6.84 7.55
CA GLU A 123 6.41 8.28 7.31
C GLU A 123 6.92 8.53 5.90
N LEU A 124 6.38 9.56 5.24
CA LEU A 124 6.89 10.05 3.97
C LEU A 124 7.69 11.32 4.22
N ARG A 125 8.94 11.35 3.76
CA ARG A 125 9.86 12.48 3.94
C ARG A 125 10.38 12.97 2.61
N CYS A 126 10.60 14.28 2.48
CA CYS A 126 11.24 14.86 1.30
C CYS A 126 12.66 14.29 1.15
N SER A 127 13.01 13.83 -0.05
CA SER A 127 14.30 13.16 -0.29
C SER A 127 15.51 14.09 -0.09
N THR A 128 15.36 15.37 -0.42
CA THR A 128 16.43 16.36 -0.37
C THR A 128 16.56 17.02 1.00
N SER A 129 15.43 17.43 1.60
CA SER A 129 15.42 18.18 2.87
C SER A 129 15.25 17.31 4.12
N GLY A 130 14.80 16.06 3.97
CA GLY A 130 14.42 15.19 5.09
C GLY A 130 13.16 15.62 5.84
N LYS A 131 12.51 16.71 5.42
CA LYS A 131 11.29 17.25 6.01
C LYS A 131 10.14 16.25 5.93
N LEU A 132 9.37 16.12 7.02
CA LEU A 132 8.17 15.27 7.06
C LEU A 132 7.09 15.84 6.13
N LEU A 133 6.62 15.01 5.20
CA LEU A 133 5.54 15.35 4.27
C LEU A 133 4.23 14.67 4.67
N SER A 134 4.31 13.43 5.16
CA SER A 134 3.15 12.68 5.64
C SER A 134 3.54 11.70 6.74
N ALA A 135 2.64 11.43 7.67
CA ALA A 135 2.78 10.39 8.67
C ALA A 135 1.51 9.54 8.76
N PHE A 136 1.68 8.22 8.77
CA PHE A 136 0.58 7.29 8.93
C PHE A 136 0.61 6.71 10.35
N HIS A 137 -0.46 7.00 11.09
CA HIS A 137 -0.64 6.67 12.50
C HIS A 137 -1.65 5.53 12.62
N LEU A 138 -1.16 4.35 12.96
CA LEU A 138 -1.98 3.17 13.18
C LEU A 138 -2.61 3.20 14.57
N ASP A 139 -3.82 2.63 14.65
CA ASP A 139 -4.57 2.39 15.88
C ASP A 139 -4.39 3.49 16.94
N SER A 140 -4.71 4.72 16.54
CA SER A 140 -4.45 5.92 17.32
C SER A 140 -5.75 6.57 17.78
N VAL A 141 -5.68 7.39 18.82
CA VAL A 141 -6.75 8.24 19.31
C VAL A 141 -6.29 9.69 19.26
N GLN A 142 -7.20 10.59 18.94
CA GLN A 142 -6.94 12.01 18.95
C GLN A 142 -7.31 12.58 20.32
N ILE A 143 -6.33 13.15 21.04
CA ILE A 143 -6.52 13.86 22.31
C ILE A 143 -6.13 15.32 22.08
N GLY A 144 -7.14 16.17 21.93
CA GLY A 144 -6.94 17.56 21.47
C GLY A 144 -6.34 17.59 20.07
N TYR A 145 -5.15 18.18 19.94
CA TYR A 145 -4.42 18.26 18.66
C TYR A 145 -3.33 17.18 18.50
N GLN A 146 -3.21 16.25 19.46
CA GLN A 146 -2.19 15.22 19.43
C GLN A 146 -2.80 13.86 19.09
N LEU A 147 -2.18 13.16 18.15
CA LEU A 147 -2.41 11.75 17.94
C LEU A 147 -1.56 10.95 18.92
N ARG A 148 -2.19 10.00 19.60
CA ARG A 148 -1.51 9.05 20.49
C ARG A 148 -1.97 7.65 20.15
N LEU A 149 -1.13 6.66 20.42
CA LEU A 149 -1.52 5.27 20.32
C LEU A 149 -2.75 4.99 21.20
N ALA A 150 -3.67 4.19 20.70
CA ALA A 150 -4.82 3.74 21.45
C ALA A 150 -4.35 2.96 22.70
N PRO A 151 -5.06 3.08 23.84
CA PRO A 151 -4.71 2.34 25.06
C PRO A 151 -4.79 0.82 24.90
N MET A 152 -5.65 0.33 23.99
CA MET A 152 -5.81 -1.08 23.68
C MET A 152 -5.86 -1.30 22.16
N PRO A 153 -5.29 -2.41 21.66
CA PRO A 153 -5.32 -2.74 20.24
C PRO A 153 -6.75 -2.73 19.65
N GLY A 154 -6.94 -2.03 18.54
CA GLY A 154 -8.19 -1.97 17.80
C GLY A 154 -9.24 -0.99 18.36
N MET A 155 -8.92 -0.26 19.43
CA MET A 155 -9.79 0.81 19.94
C MET A 155 -9.60 2.15 19.24
N GLY A 156 -8.49 2.32 18.51
CA GLY A 156 -8.17 3.53 17.80
C GLY A 156 -8.76 3.57 16.40
N SER A 157 -8.31 4.55 15.64
CA SER A 157 -8.54 4.66 14.21
C SER A 157 -7.20 4.83 13.51
N HIS A 158 -7.18 4.59 12.20
CA HIS A 158 -6.01 4.89 11.38
C HIS A 158 -6.12 6.33 10.91
N PHE A 159 -5.02 7.07 11.04
CA PHE A 159 -4.93 8.46 10.63
C PHE A 159 -3.80 8.65 9.63
N LEU A 160 -4.02 9.49 8.64
CA LEU A 160 -3.02 9.93 7.69
C LEU A 160 -2.88 11.45 7.81
N GLU A 161 -1.75 11.87 8.35
CA GLU A 161 -1.43 13.27 8.59
C GLU A 161 -0.58 13.80 7.45
N ILE A 162 -1.07 14.80 6.72
CA ILE A 162 -0.43 15.38 5.54
C ILE A 162 -0.01 16.82 5.88
N HIS A 163 1.26 17.14 5.66
CA HIS A 163 1.82 18.46 5.97
C HIS A 163 1.93 19.30 4.68
N ASP A 164 3.05 19.16 3.97
CA ASP A 164 3.40 19.99 2.81
C ASP A 164 3.47 19.16 1.52
N LEU A 165 2.41 18.38 1.26
CA LEU A 165 2.30 17.59 0.04
C LEU A 165 1.37 18.30 -0.95
N HIS A 166 1.85 18.50 -2.18
CA HIS A 166 1.01 19.04 -3.25
C HIS A 166 -0.19 18.12 -3.51
N SER A 167 -1.38 18.71 -3.68
CA SER A 167 -2.62 17.97 -3.97
C SER A 167 -2.51 16.96 -5.11
N ALA A 168 -1.75 17.28 -6.17
CA ALA A 168 -1.49 16.39 -7.31
C ALA A 168 -0.79 15.08 -6.92
N HIS A 169 -0.02 15.06 -5.81
CA HIS A 169 0.68 13.87 -5.34
C HIS A 169 -0.11 13.07 -4.30
N MET A 170 -1.31 13.52 -3.92
CA MET A 170 -2.08 12.90 -2.84
C MET A 170 -2.51 11.47 -3.19
N VAL A 171 -3.01 11.26 -4.42
CA VAL A 171 -3.45 9.94 -4.88
C VAL A 171 -2.28 8.96 -4.94
N GLU A 172 -1.15 9.41 -5.46
CA GLU A 172 0.05 8.61 -5.54
C GLU A 172 0.63 8.29 -4.15
N MET A 173 0.62 9.26 -3.24
CA MET A 173 0.97 9.03 -1.85
C MET A 173 0.04 8.01 -1.20
N MET A 174 -1.28 8.06 -1.45
CA MET A 174 -2.22 7.07 -0.93
C MET A 174 -1.94 5.67 -1.48
N VAL A 175 -1.76 5.53 -2.80
CA VAL A 175 -1.44 4.25 -3.46
C VAL A 175 -0.13 3.68 -2.92
N SER A 176 0.93 4.50 -2.85
CA SER A 176 2.21 4.08 -2.30
C SER A 176 2.14 3.77 -0.81
N CYS A 177 1.33 4.49 -0.03
CA CYS A 177 1.10 4.22 1.40
C CYS A 177 0.47 2.83 1.61
N LEU A 178 -0.53 2.44 0.80
CA LEU A 178 -1.15 1.11 0.88
C LEU A 178 -0.13 -0.01 0.62
N ILE A 179 0.68 0.15 -0.43
CA ILE A 179 1.72 -0.83 -0.78
C ILE A 179 2.80 -0.87 0.30
N MET A 180 3.23 0.30 0.78
CA MET A 180 4.23 0.41 1.84
C MET A 180 3.77 -0.17 3.16
N ASP A 181 2.49 -0.05 3.51
CA ASP A 181 1.97 -0.67 4.73
C ASP A 181 1.96 -2.21 4.62
N ILE A 182 1.54 -2.77 3.48
CA ILE A 182 1.65 -4.22 3.23
C ILE A 182 3.11 -4.66 3.34
N LEU A 183 4.03 -3.95 2.69
CA LEU A 183 5.46 -4.22 2.72
C LEU A 183 6.01 -4.18 4.16
N ARG A 184 5.73 -3.11 4.89
CA ARG A 184 6.12 -2.92 6.30
C ARG A 184 5.63 -4.08 7.16
N ARG A 185 4.36 -4.48 7.02
CA ARG A 185 3.80 -5.60 7.78
C ARG A 185 4.48 -6.92 7.47
N ASN A 186 4.83 -7.16 6.20
CA ASN A 186 5.57 -8.36 5.80
C ASN A 186 6.99 -8.39 6.40
N VAL A 187 7.72 -7.26 6.37
CA VAL A 187 9.11 -7.21 6.86
C VAL A 187 9.20 -7.29 8.38
N PHE A 188 8.24 -6.69 9.10
CA PHE A 188 8.26 -6.62 10.57
C PHE A 188 7.33 -7.63 11.26
N ASP A 189 6.82 -8.62 10.52
CA ASP A 189 5.89 -9.66 10.99
C ASP A 189 4.73 -9.08 11.82
N VAL A 190 4.03 -8.13 11.21
CA VAL A 190 2.81 -7.53 11.78
C VAL A 190 1.61 -8.21 11.15
N SER A 191 0.57 -8.47 11.95
CA SER A 191 -0.62 -9.18 11.52
C SER A 191 -1.21 -8.62 10.22
N PRO A 192 -1.61 -9.49 9.27
CA PRO A 192 -2.22 -9.07 8.01
C PRO A 192 -3.63 -8.50 8.23
N HIS A 193 -4.15 -7.77 7.23
CA HIS A 193 -5.55 -7.32 7.25
C HIS A 193 -6.45 -8.53 6.99
N ASP A 194 -7.70 -8.50 7.41
CA ASP A 194 -8.64 -9.61 7.13
C ASP A 194 -8.76 -9.90 5.63
N SER A 195 -8.73 -8.83 4.81
CA SER A 195 -8.69 -8.91 3.36
C SER A 195 -7.44 -9.60 2.78
N ASP A 196 -6.35 -9.68 3.56
CA ASP A 196 -5.10 -10.38 3.23
C ASP A 196 -5.12 -11.87 3.60
N GLN A 197 -6.23 -12.42 4.10
CA GLN A 197 -6.38 -13.86 4.36
C GLN A 197 -6.85 -14.64 3.13
N HIS A 198 -7.44 -13.99 2.13
CA HIS A 198 -8.06 -14.62 0.96
C HIS A 198 -7.20 -14.56 -0.31
N LEU A 199 -5.88 -14.49 -0.14
CA LEU A 199 -4.91 -14.30 -1.19
C LEU A 199 -4.81 -15.55 -2.09
N GLY A 200 -5.27 -15.42 -3.33
CA GLY A 200 -5.00 -16.41 -4.37
C GLY A 200 -3.49 -16.56 -4.64
N PRO A 201 -3.08 -17.61 -5.38
CA PRO A 201 -1.66 -17.91 -5.60
C PRO A 201 -0.93 -16.76 -6.34
N CYS A 202 0.28 -16.44 -5.87
CA CYS A 202 1.24 -15.66 -6.65
C CYS A 202 1.81 -16.54 -7.78
N ARG A 203 2.03 -15.99 -8.98
CA ARG A 203 2.72 -16.72 -10.05
C ARG A 203 4.09 -17.18 -9.56
N GLN A 204 4.32 -18.48 -9.54
CA GLN A 204 5.65 -19.07 -9.36
C GLN A 204 6.24 -19.31 -10.76
N SER A 205 6.93 -18.32 -11.36
CA SER A 205 7.80 -18.52 -12.53
C SER A 205 8.49 -17.23 -12.98
N ASP A 206 9.79 -17.08 -12.66
CA ASP A 206 10.92 -16.85 -13.60
C ASP A 206 12.21 -16.58 -12.76
N PRO A 207 13.28 -17.41 -12.83
CA PRO A 207 14.50 -17.25 -12.04
C PRO A 207 15.37 -16.03 -12.41
N THR A 208 15.05 -15.30 -13.48
CA THR A 208 15.81 -14.12 -13.93
C THR A 208 15.37 -12.78 -13.33
N SER A 209 14.23 -12.73 -12.62
CA SER A 209 13.63 -11.50 -12.07
C SER A 209 14.00 -11.23 -10.61
N ARG A 210 15.30 -11.19 -10.30
CA ARG A 210 15.79 -10.80 -8.97
C ARG A 210 15.85 -9.27 -8.84
N SER A 211 14.75 -8.63 -8.40
CA SER A 211 14.81 -7.34 -7.69
C SER A 211 13.60 -7.05 -6.77
N LEU A 212 13.82 -7.39 -5.50
CA LEU A 212 12.94 -7.43 -4.32
C LEU A 212 12.47 -6.02 -3.82
N ILE A 213 11.52 -5.26 -4.44
CA ILE A 213 10.06 -5.42 -4.17
C ILE A 213 9.57 -6.80 -4.55
N ALA A 214 10.21 -7.41 -5.55
CA ALA A 214 10.15 -8.82 -5.99
C ALA A 214 10.41 -9.90 -4.93
N ARG A 215 9.64 -9.80 -3.86
CA ARG A 215 9.14 -10.76 -2.89
C ARG A 215 8.62 -10.02 -1.65
N LEU A 216 8.98 -8.74 -1.45
CA LEU A 216 8.76 -7.89 -0.28
C LEU A 216 7.37 -8.07 0.39
N ALA A 217 7.26 -8.95 1.38
CA ALA A 217 8.35 -9.68 2.02
C ALA A 217 7.95 -11.06 2.51
N GLY A 218 7.92 -12.03 1.59
CA GLY A 218 8.05 -13.44 1.89
C GLY A 218 9.32 -14.02 1.25
N PHE A 219 10.27 -14.43 2.10
CA PHE A 219 11.54 -15.14 1.86
C PHE A 219 12.71 -14.35 1.24
N THR A 220 13.54 -13.76 2.10
CA THR A 220 14.86 -14.31 2.49
C THR A 220 15.39 -13.53 3.70
N MET A 221 15.50 -14.18 4.86
CA MET A 221 16.50 -13.85 5.86
C MET A 221 17.57 -14.94 5.76
N THR A 222 18.80 -14.55 5.45
CA THR A 222 20.00 -15.32 5.81
C THR A 222 20.40 -14.95 7.22
#